data_AF-A0A1D8TPK9-F1
#
_entry.id   AF-A0A1D8TPK9-F1
#
_cell.length_a   1.000
_cell.length_b   1.000
_cell.length_c   1.000
_cell.angle_alpha   90.00
_cell.angle_beta   90.00
_cell.angle_gamma   90.00
#
_symmetry.space_group_name_H-M   'P 1'
#
loop_
_entity.id
_entity.type
_entity.pdbx_description
1 polymer ?
#
loop_
_entity_poly.entity_id
_entity_poly.type
_entity_poly.pdbx_seq_one_letter_code
_entity_poly.pdbx_strand_id
1 'polypeptide(L)'
;MNLKRLDKSFKFMQHRGFGFPRFKKSGQYRSFVFPQFKSNPVNGFEIKLPKIGTVPINLHRPIPEGFEVKQVRVVLKSSGWYAQLILQADVCVPQPMPDGDPIGIDLGLEKFLAVSTGELVDCMNTSTTFAESSTS
;
A
#
# COMPACT_ATOMS: atom_id res chain seq x y z
N MET A 1 10.01 21.01 1.80
CA MET A 1 9.37 20.32 0.67
C MET A 1 10.47 19.47 0.08
N ASN A 2 10.26 18.20 -0.30
CA ASN A 2 11.32 17.42 -0.94
C ASN A 2 11.42 17.80 -2.43
N LEU A 3 12.63 17.79 -3.02
CA LEU A 3 12.89 18.14 -4.41
C LEU A 3 12.03 17.32 -5.40
N LYS A 4 11.87 16.01 -5.17
CA LYS A 4 11.01 15.15 -6.01
C LYS A 4 9.54 15.57 -5.98
N ARG A 5 9.05 16.05 -4.82
CA ARG A 5 7.67 16.55 -4.68
C ARG A 5 7.50 17.88 -5.41
N LEU A 6 8.52 18.75 -5.34
CA LEU A 6 8.51 20.04 -6.02
C LEU A 6 8.46 19.87 -7.54
N ASP A 7 9.35 19.05 -8.10
CA ASP A 7 9.38 18.73 -9.54
C ASP A 7 8.02 18.22 -10.03
N LYS A 8 7.43 17.26 -9.30
CA LYS A 8 6.09 16.73 -9.62
C LYS A 8 5.02 17.83 -9.60
N SER A 9 5.03 18.72 -8.61
CA SER A 9 4.06 19.82 -8.52
C SER A 9 4.23 20.84 -9.65
N PHE A 10 5.46 21.17 -10.06
CA PHE A 10 5.72 22.04 -11.21
C PHE A 10 5.25 21.42 -12.53
N LYS A 11 5.52 20.13 -12.75
CA LYS A 11 5.00 19.40 -13.93
C LYS A 11 3.48 19.41 -13.98
N PHE A 12 2.81 19.26 -12.84
CA PHE A 12 1.34 19.36 -12.80
C PHE A 12 0.82 20.75 -13.10
N MET A 13 1.52 21.80 -12.66
CA MET A 13 1.18 23.18 -13.02
C MET A 13 1.29 23.38 -14.53
N GLN A 14 2.39 22.94 -15.14
CA GLN A 14 2.64 23.09 -16.57
C GLN A 14 1.66 22.28 -17.45
N HIS A 15 1.43 21.01 -17.11
CA HIS A 15 0.67 20.10 -17.97
C HIS A 15 -0.83 20.05 -17.70
N ARG A 16 -1.27 20.38 -16.48
CA ARG A 16 -2.68 20.20 -16.07
C ARG A 16 -3.35 21.50 -15.61
N GLY A 17 -2.67 22.65 -15.72
CA GLY A 17 -3.22 23.95 -15.35
C GLY A 17 -3.48 24.13 -13.85
N PHE A 18 -2.92 23.27 -12.99
CA PHE A 18 -3.00 23.48 -11.54
C PHE A 18 -2.20 24.73 -11.14
N GLY A 19 -2.66 25.45 -10.12
CA GLY A 19 -1.97 26.65 -9.64
C GLY A 19 -0.55 26.38 -9.11
N PHE A 20 0.22 27.46 -8.91
CA PHE A 20 1.62 27.38 -8.50
C PHE A 20 1.82 26.60 -7.17
N PRO A 21 2.86 25.75 -7.05
CA PRO A 21 3.10 24.98 -5.84
C PRO A 21 3.29 25.88 -4.61
N ARG A 22 2.48 25.69 -3.57
CA ARG A 22 2.66 26.40 -2.30
C ARG A 22 3.70 25.71 -1.42
N PHE A 23 4.76 26.43 -1.07
CA PHE A 23 5.76 25.95 -0.12
C PHE A 23 5.19 25.90 1.30
N LYS A 24 5.45 24.81 2.01
CA LYS A 24 5.12 24.68 3.43
C LYS A 24 6.19 25.31 4.31
N LYS A 25 5.78 26.01 5.36
CA LYS A 25 6.69 26.55 6.38
C LYS A 25 7.35 25.42 7.18
N SER A 26 8.46 25.73 7.84
CA SER A 26 9.07 24.83 8.84
C SER A 26 8.02 24.44 9.90
N GLY A 27 8.03 23.19 10.37
CA GLY A 27 7.02 22.66 11.30
C GLY A 27 5.68 22.20 10.68
N GLN A 28 5.34 22.60 9.46
CA GLN A 28 4.13 22.12 8.77
C GLN A 28 4.34 20.78 8.03
N TYR A 29 5.56 20.25 8.07
CA TYR A 29 5.91 18.98 7.45
C TYR A 29 5.44 17.83 8.33
N ARG A 30 4.37 17.16 7.89
CA ARG A 30 3.81 15.97 8.57
C ARG A 30 4.25 14.65 7.94
N SER A 31 5.13 14.66 6.94
CA SER A 31 5.62 13.41 6.35
C SER A 31 6.99 13.52 5.70
N PHE A 32 7.77 12.46 5.85
CA PHE A 32 9.08 12.25 5.22
C PHE A 32 9.08 10.96 4.43
N VAL A 33 9.77 10.95 3.29
CA VAL A 33 9.87 9.77 2.42
C VAL A 33 11.34 9.45 2.23
N PHE A 34 11.71 8.22 2.51
CA PHE A 34 13.01 7.62 2.27
C PHE A 34 12.86 6.67 1.08
N PRO A 35 13.21 7.11 -0.14
CA PRO A 35 12.83 6.44 -1.38
C PRO A 35 13.67 5.21 -1.71
N GLN A 36 14.83 5.04 -1.08
CA GLN A 36 15.75 3.95 -1.37
C GLN A 36 16.58 3.62 -0.14
N PHE A 37 16.81 2.33 0.07
CA PHE A 37 17.69 1.79 1.09
C PHE A 37 18.71 0.86 0.42
N LYS A 38 19.94 0.82 0.94
CA LYS A 38 20.98 -0.08 0.42
C LYS A 38 20.85 -1.51 0.98
N SER A 39 20.26 -1.63 2.15
CA SER A 39 20.01 -2.86 2.87
C SER A 39 18.59 -2.78 3.46
N ASN A 40 18.01 -3.91 3.84
CA ASN A 40 16.73 -3.91 4.55
C ASN A 40 16.83 -3.00 5.79
N PRO A 41 16.03 -1.91 5.88
CA PRO A 41 16.10 -1.01 7.01
C PRO A 41 15.42 -1.57 8.26
N VAL A 42 14.60 -2.62 8.14
CA VAL A 42 13.85 -3.18 9.27
C VAL A 42 14.61 -4.37 9.86
N ASN A 43 14.94 -4.29 11.15
CA ASN A 43 15.57 -5.34 11.93
C ASN A 43 14.67 -5.63 13.15
N GLY A 44 13.84 -6.67 13.08
CA GLY A 44 12.90 -6.98 14.14
C GLY A 44 11.99 -5.78 14.43
N PHE A 45 11.99 -5.30 15.68
CA PHE A 45 11.19 -4.15 16.14
C PHE A 45 11.92 -2.80 15.98
N GLU A 46 12.92 -2.71 15.11
CA GLU A 46 13.65 -1.48 14.86
C GLU A 46 13.74 -1.15 13.38
N ILE A 47 13.77 0.15 13.07
CA ILE A 47 13.98 0.65 11.71
C ILE A 47 15.17 1.61 11.64
N LYS A 48 16.11 1.33 10.74
CA LYS A 48 17.28 2.15 10.47
C LYS A 48 16.96 3.17 9.37
N LEU A 49 16.79 4.42 9.77
CA LEU A 49 16.52 5.53 8.86
C LEU A 49 17.79 6.34 8.59
N PRO A 50 18.11 6.65 7.32
CA PRO A 50 19.21 7.55 6.98
C PRO A 50 19.09 8.88 7.70
N LYS A 51 20.19 9.36 8.29
CA LYS A 51 20.31 10.62 9.07
C LYS A 51 19.61 10.66 10.44
N ILE A 52 18.59 9.83 10.67
CA ILE A 52 17.90 9.76 11.96
C ILE A 52 18.54 8.70 12.87
N GLY A 53 19.01 7.59 12.29
CA GLY A 53 19.55 6.45 13.02
C GLY A 53 18.52 5.34 13.19
N THR A 54 18.74 4.49 14.19
CA THR A 54 17.86 3.37 14.52
C THR A 54 16.72 3.86 15.40
N VAL A 55 15.48 3.53 15.03
CA VAL A 55 14.27 3.95 15.73
C VAL A 55 13.45 2.70 16.08
N PRO A 56 13.02 2.51 17.35
CA PRO A 56 12.14 1.42 17.71
C PRO A 56 10.75 1.62 17.08
N ILE A 57 10.18 0.54 16.57
CA ILE A 57 8.87 0.50 15.93
C ILE A 57 8.03 -0.64 16.48
N ASN A 58 6.72 -0.42 16.56
CA ASN A 58 5.78 -1.49 16.84
C ASN A 58 5.27 -2.08 15.52
N LEU A 59 5.73 -3.29 15.17
CA LEU A 59 5.28 -4.03 14.01
C LEU A 59 4.14 -4.96 14.39
N HIS A 60 2.94 -4.66 13.89
CA HIS A 60 1.78 -5.56 14.07
C HIS A 60 1.91 -6.86 13.26
N ARG A 61 2.66 -6.84 12.14
CA ARG A 61 2.86 -8.01 11.29
C ARG A 61 4.34 -8.12 10.94
N PRO A 62 4.92 -9.34 10.98
CA PRO A 62 6.26 -9.57 10.45
C PRO A 62 6.27 -9.31 8.94
N ILE A 63 7.41 -8.89 8.42
CA ILE A 63 7.61 -8.76 6.98
C ILE A 63 7.69 -10.19 6.40
N PRO A 64 6.88 -10.55 5.38
CA PRO A 64 6.93 -11.88 4.81
C PRO A 64 8.29 -12.17 4.15
N GLU A 65 8.68 -13.44 4.11
CA GLU A 65 9.94 -13.86 3.48
C GLU A 65 9.95 -13.56 1.98
N GLY A 66 11.12 -13.16 1.45
CA GLY A 66 11.28 -12.79 0.04
C GLY A 66 10.81 -11.38 -0.33
N PHE A 67 10.38 -10.57 0.65
CA PHE A 67 10.01 -9.17 0.41
C PHE A 67 11.14 -8.21 0.82
N GLU A 68 11.48 -7.30 -0.08
CA GLU A 68 12.43 -6.22 0.17
C GLU A 68 11.72 -4.89 0.44
N VAL A 69 12.18 -4.13 1.44
CA VAL A 69 11.64 -2.80 1.71
C VAL A 69 12.23 -1.79 0.73
N LYS A 70 11.42 -1.35 -0.24
CA LYS A 70 11.83 -0.38 -1.25
C LYS A 70 11.82 1.05 -0.74
N GLN A 71 10.78 1.42 -0.01
CA GLN A 71 10.56 2.79 0.44
C GLN A 71 9.90 2.81 1.81
N VAL A 72 10.32 3.75 2.65
CA VAL A 72 9.72 4.01 3.96
C VAL A 72 9.18 5.43 3.96
N ARG A 73 7.92 5.60 4.39
CA ARG A 73 7.32 6.90 4.60
C ARG A 73 6.94 7.06 6.07
N VAL A 74 7.54 8.04 6.72
CA VAL A 74 7.21 8.41 8.09
C VAL A 74 6.13 9.50 8.04
N VAL A 75 5.01 9.31 8.72
CA VAL A 75 3.86 10.23 8.73
C VAL A 75 3.48 10.58 10.16
N LEU A 76 3.34 11.87 10.44
CA LEU A 76 2.76 12.39 11.66
C LEU A 76 1.23 12.48 11.48
N LYS A 77 0.49 11.71 12.26
CA LYS A 77 -0.97 11.85 12.45
C LYS A 77 -1.25 12.56 13.78
N SER A 78 -2.52 12.82 14.10
CA SER A 78 -2.92 13.37 15.40
C SER A 78 -2.59 12.42 16.55
N SER A 79 -2.67 11.12 16.30
CA SER A 79 -2.39 10.05 17.26
C SER A 79 -0.90 9.72 17.44
N GLY A 80 0.00 10.27 16.60
CA GLY A 80 1.43 10.02 16.70
C GLY A 80 2.12 9.76 15.36
N TRP A 81 3.33 9.20 15.44
CA TRP A 81 4.18 8.89 14.29
C TRP A 81 3.95 7.46 13.79
N TYR A 82 3.84 7.32 12.48
CA TYR A 82 3.63 6.04 11.81
C TYR A 82 4.63 5.84 10.69
N ALA A 83 5.18 4.63 10.58
CA ALA A 83 6.01 4.22 9.45
C ALA A 83 5.16 3.40 8.46
N GLN A 84 5.10 3.85 7.21
CA GLN A 84 4.50 3.12 6.09
C GLN A 84 5.63 2.49 5.29
N LEU A 85 5.64 1.15 5.25
CA LEU A 85 6.61 0.36 4.50
C LEU A 85 6.02 -0.02 3.15
N ILE A 86 6.79 0.21 2.08
CA ILE A 86 6.47 -0.29 0.75
C ILE A 86 7.41 -1.45 0.49
N LEU A 87 6.81 -2.64 0.38
CA LEU A 87 7.51 -3.88 0.12
C LEU A 87 7.46 -4.19 -1.38
N GLN A 88 8.53 -4.75 -1.91
CA GLN A 88 8.61 -5.32 -3.24
C GLN A 88 8.87 -6.81 -3.08
N ALA A 89 8.10 -7.64 -3.78
CA ALA A 89 8.42 -9.05 -3.97
C ALA A 89 8.74 -9.29 -5.44
N ASP A 90 9.74 -10.12 -5.68
CA ASP A 90 10.12 -10.55 -7.02
C ASP A 90 9.24 -11.74 -7.43
N VAL A 91 7.92 -11.51 -7.49
CA VAL A 91 6.97 -12.48 -8.02
C VAL A 91 6.81 -12.22 -9.50
N CYS A 92 7.21 -13.20 -10.31
CA CYS A 92 6.81 -13.27 -11.71
C CYS A 92 5.32 -13.61 -11.73
N VAL A 93 4.46 -12.59 -11.80
CA VAL A 93 3.03 -12.82 -12.05
C VAL A 93 2.94 -13.32 -13.49
N PRO A 94 2.52 -14.58 -13.73
CA PRO A 94 2.31 -15.02 -15.10
C PRO A 94 1.28 -14.06 -15.72
N GLN A 95 1.55 -13.59 -16.93
CA GLN A 95 0.54 -12.92 -17.73
C GLN A 95 -0.16 -14.02 -18.51
N PRO A 96 -1.25 -14.63 -17.99
CA PRO A 96 -2.05 -15.49 -18.83
C PRO A 96 -2.51 -14.64 -20.00
N MET A 97 -2.24 -15.10 -21.22
CA MET A 97 -3.05 -14.61 -22.33
C MET A 97 -4.49 -15.03 -21.99
N PRO A 98 -5.47 -14.12 -22.09
CA PRO A 98 -6.85 -14.51 -21.91
C PRO A 98 -7.21 -15.50 -23.03
N ASP A 99 -7.18 -16.79 -22.71
CA ASP A 99 -7.68 -17.87 -23.55
C ASP A 99 -9.06 -18.25 -23.01
N GLY A 100 -10.09 -18.11 -23.84
CA GLY A 100 -11.49 -18.42 -23.49
C GLY A 100 -12.48 -17.33 -23.90
N ASP A 101 -13.75 -17.58 -23.61
CA ASP A 101 -14.84 -16.64 -23.87
C ASP A 101 -14.74 -15.40 -22.97
N PRO A 102 -15.13 -14.20 -23.46
CA PRO A 102 -15.11 -12.99 -22.66
C PRO A 102 -16.04 -13.13 -21.46
N ILE A 103 -15.47 -13.06 -20.26
CA ILE A 103 -16.21 -13.07 -19.01
C ILE A 103 -16.59 -11.64 -18.63
N GLY A 104 -17.89 -11.35 -18.56
CA GLY A 104 -18.43 -10.11 -18.01
C GLY A 104 -18.43 -10.17 -16.49
N ILE A 105 -17.87 -9.14 -15.86
CA ILE A 105 -17.88 -8.94 -14.41
C ILE A 105 -18.84 -7.79 -14.10
N ASP A 106 -19.90 -8.07 -13.33
CA ASP A 106 -20.75 -7.04 -12.74
C ASP A 106 -20.56 -6.99 -11.22
N LEU A 107 -20.36 -5.79 -10.68
CA LEU A 107 -20.10 -5.56 -9.26
C LEU A 107 -21.34 -4.88 -8.66
N GLY A 108 -22.17 -5.66 -7.97
CA GLY A 108 -23.41 -5.20 -7.35
C GLY A 108 -23.27 -4.92 -5.85
N LEU A 109 -24.21 -4.13 -5.32
CA LEU A 109 -24.36 -3.93 -3.87
C LEU A 109 -25.07 -5.11 -3.20
N GLU A 110 -25.96 -5.79 -3.92
CA GLU A 110 -26.67 -6.98 -3.45
C GLU A 110 -25.86 -8.26 -3.67
N LYS A 111 -25.13 -8.36 -4.78
CA LYS A 111 -24.22 -9.47 -5.10
C LYS A 111 -22.85 -8.90 -5.44
N PHE A 112 -21.82 -9.35 -4.72
CA PHE A 112 -20.49 -8.75 -4.81
C PHE A 112 -19.86 -8.93 -6.18
N LEU A 113 -20.07 -10.10 -6.80
CA LEU A 113 -19.54 -10.41 -8.12
C LEU A 113 -20.54 -11.30 -8.86
N ALA A 114 -21.02 -10.84 -10.00
CA ALA A 114 -21.76 -11.65 -10.95
C ALA A 114 -20.92 -11.87 -12.21
N VAL A 115 -20.74 -13.13 -12.56
CA VAL A 115 -19.95 -13.58 -13.70
C VAL A 115 -20.89 -14.02 -14.82
N SER A 116 -20.60 -13.68 -16.08
CA SER A 116 -21.45 -14.05 -17.23
C SER A 116 -21.58 -15.57 -17.45
N THR A 117 -20.76 -16.39 -16.78
CA THR A 117 -20.87 -17.86 -16.72
C THR A 117 -21.97 -18.34 -15.76
N GLY A 118 -22.66 -17.43 -15.07
CA GLY A 118 -23.75 -17.73 -14.12
C GLY A 118 -23.27 -17.92 -12.68
N GLU A 119 -21.96 -17.82 -12.41
CA GLU A 119 -21.43 -17.83 -11.05
C GLU A 119 -21.71 -16.50 -10.36
N LEU A 120 -22.25 -16.60 -9.14
CA LEU A 120 -22.61 -15.48 -8.29
C LEU A 120 -21.87 -15.63 -6.96
N VAL A 121 -21.05 -14.64 -6.63
CA VAL A 121 -20.41 -14.55 -5.31
C VAL A 121 -21.22 -13.59 -4.48
N ASP A 122 -21.85 -14.12 -3.43
CA ASP A 122 -22.54 -13.30 -2.44
C ASP A 122 -21.54 -12.47 -1.63
N CYS A 123 -21.99 -11.29 -1.24
CA CYS A 123 -21.25 -10.46 -0.31
C CYS A 123 -21.11 -11.20 1.03
N MET A 124 -19.87 -11.39 1.52
CA MET A 124 -19.64 -11.88 2.88
C MET A 124 -20.26 -10.90 3.88
N ASN A 125 -21.46 -11.22 4.32
CA ASN A 125 -22.11 -10.62 5.46
C ASN A 125 -21.38 -11.12 6.73
N THR A 126 -20.83 -10.18 7.49
CA THR A 126 -20.17 -10.41 8.77
C THR A 126 -21.21 -10.78 9.84
N SER A 127 -21.74 -12.00 9.78
CA SER A 127 -22.46 -12.65 10.89
C SER A 127 -22.98 -14.03 10.45
N THR A 128 -22.14 -15.06 10.33
CA THR A 128 -22.57 -16.45 10.54
C THR A 128 -21.39 -17.29 11.02
N THR A 129 -21.60 -17.87 12.19
CA THR A 129 -20.74 -18.69 13.03
C THR A 129 -20.25 -19.96 12.33
N PHE A 130 -19.01 -20.37 12.65
CA PHE A 130 -18.49 -21.71 12.37
C PHE A 130 -19.43 -22.76 12.98
N ALA A 131 -20.00 -23.63 12.15
CA ALA A 131 -20.57 -24.88 12.60
C ALA A 131 -19.84 -26.03 11.89
N GLU A 132 -19.09 -26.80 12.68
CA GLU A 132 -18.55 -28.10 12.30
C GLU A 132 -19.70 -29.08 11.99
N SER A 133 -19.47 -30.01 11.06
CA SER A 133 -19.80 -31.42 11.28
C SER A 133 -19.11 -32.30 10.24
N SER A 134 -17.97 -32.86 10.66
CA SER A 134 -17.53 -34.17 10.22
C SER A 134 -18.59 -35.21 10.57
N THR A 135 -18.99 -36.04 9.61
CA THR A 135 -19.58 -37.35 9.95
C THR A 135 -18.97 -38.40 9.06
N SER A 136 -18.31 -39.34 9.76
CA SER A 136 -18.13 -40.79 9.54
C SER A 136 -18.35 -41.37 8.15
#